data_AF-A0A7Z6Y511-F1
#
_entry.id   AF-A0A7Z6Y511-F1
#
_cell.length_a   1.000
_cell.length_b   1.000
_cell.length_c   1.000
_cell.angle_alpha   90.00
_cell.angle_beta   90.00
_cell.angle_gamma   90.00
#
_symmetry.space_group_name_H-M   'P 1'
#
loop_
_entity.id
_entity.type
_entity.pdbx_description
1 polymer ?
#
loop_
_entity_poly.entity_id
_entity_poly.type
_entity_poly.pdbx_seq_one_letter_code
_entity_poly.pdbx_strand_id
1 'polypeptide(L)'
;MQSGPESTDDDQIPFSLPTKPPARLSQPKLAEADIPVFETTPATDTAKNSTDSAPNHGTNFLTWLKGGVISHRIIINDAKARIHTVDSTAFLVSPDIFKRYALEHPAIEHEAKERDLEAWQLVQRSFEKLKKHRKTPAGLNIWTCLVKGPRKSKQLRGYLLLEPTDVFSEVPYDNPVVSLADLADKEASE
;
A
#
# COMPACT_ATOMS: atom_id res chain seq x y z
N MET A 1 -67.11 -37.01 26.40
CA MET A 1 -67.34 -35.59 26.77
C MET A 1 -66.23 -34.77 26.14
N GLN A 2 -66.60 -33.66 25.51
CA GLN A 2 -65.77 -32.66 24.80
C GLN A 2 -64.71 -32.05 25.76
N SER A 3 -63.57 -31.47 25.33
CA SER A 3 -63.42 -30.20 24.56
C SER A 3 -61.95 -29.97 24.12
N GLY A 4 -61.71 -29.28 22.98
CA GLY A 4 -60.39 -28.75 22.50
C GLY A 4 -60.01 -27.37 23.09
N PRO A 5 -59.25 -26.45 22.42
CA PRO A 5 -58.60 -26.49 21.09
C PRO A 5 -57.18 -25.81 20.97
N GLU A 6 -56.69 -25.63 19.72
CA GLU A 6 -55.71 -24.63 19.20
C GLU A 6 -54.21 -24.77 19.55
N SER A 7 -53.20 -24.43 18.72
CA SER A 7 -53.10 -23.55 17.53
C SER A 7 -51.90 -23.96 16.64
N THR A 8 -52.01 -23.66 15.34
CA THR A 8 -50.98 -23.72 14.29
C THR A 8 -50.34 -22.35 14.07
N ASP A 9 -49.02 -22.26 13.87
CA ASP A 9 -48.41 -21.25 12.98
C ASP A 9 -47.02 -21.73 12.52
N ASP A 10 -46.82 -21.73 11.21
CA ASP A 10 -45.72 -22.34 10.46
C ASP A 10 -44.83 -21.24 9.87
N ASP A 11 -43.52 -21.43 9.99
CA ASP A 11 -42.44 -20.61 9.48
C ASP A 11 -42.54 -20.26 7.98
N GLN A 12 -42.51 -18.97 7.61
CA GLN A 12 -41.61 -18.50 6.54
C GLN A 12 -41.55 -16.98 6.33
N ILE A 13 -40.33 -16.45 6.34
CA ILE A 13 -39.97 -15.13 5.83
C ILE A 13 -39.19 -15.34 4.52
N PRO A 14 -39.51 -14.62 3.44
CA PRO A 14 -38.47 -14.24 2.50
C PRO A 14 -38.49 -12.75 2.12
N PHE A 15 -37.31 -12.14 2.20
CA PHE A 15 -36.96 -10.86 1.59
C PHE A 15 -36.81 -11.00 0.07
N SER A 16 -37.30 -10.03 -0.72
CA SER A 16 -36.87 -9.80 -2.12
C SER A 16 -37.13 -8.35 -2.59
N LEU A 17 -36.27 -7.94 -3.54
CA LEU A 17 -35.78 -6.59 -3.90
C LEU A 17 -36.76 -5.67 -4.70
N PRO A 18 -36.47 -4.34 -4.81
CA PRO A 18 -37.25 -3.41 -5.64
C PRO A 18 -36.80 -3.35 -7.11
N THR A 19 -37.79 -3.24 -8.01
CA THR A 19 -37.67 -3.26 -9.48
C THR A 19 -37.41 -1.88 -10.09
N LYS A 20 -36.53 -1.87 -11.09
CA LYS A 20 -36.13 -0.79 -12.01
C LYS A 20 -37.28 -0.38 -12.97
N PRO A 21 -37.38 0.88 -13.42
CA PRO A 21 -38.02 1.19 -14.69
C PRO A 21 -37.00 1.72 -15.72
N PRO A 22 -37.20 1.44 -17.02
CA PRO A 22 -36.70 2.38 -18.01
C PRO A 22 -37.74 2.79 -19.07
N ALA A 23 -37.64 4.08 -19.37
CA ALA A 23 -37.70 4.72 -20.68
C ALA A 23 -39.01 4.73 -21.49
N ARG A 24 -39.53 5.96 -21.63
CA ARG A 24 -40.62 6.39 -22.52
C ARG A 24 -40.08 6.69 -23.94
N LEU A 25 -40.91 6.38 -24.94
CA LEU A 25 -40.68 6.50 -26.39
C LEU A 25 -40.40 7.94 -26.92
N SER A 26 -39.47 7.99 -27.89
CA SER A 26 -39.51 8.61 -29.25
C SER A 26 -39.59 10.13 -29.50
N GLN A 27 -38.45 10.67 -30.02
CA GLN A 27 -38.19 11.52 -31.24
C GLN A 27 -39.14 12.70 -31.66
N PRO A 28 -38.76 13.56 -32.65
CA PRO A 28 -37.50 14.28 -33.00
C PRO A 28 -37.78 15.81 -33.31
N LYS A 29 -36.77 16.63 -33.69
CA LYS A 29 -36.78 17.64 -34.82
C LYS A 29 -35.68 18.74 -34.70
N LEU A 30 -35.23 19.19 -35.89
CA LEU A 30 -34.07 19.97 -36.34
C LEU A 30 -33.98 21.50 -36.00
N ALA A 31 -32.73 22.01 -36.16
CA ALA A 31 -32.26 23.36 -36.59
C ALA A 31 -32.36 24.52 -35.56
N GLU A 32 -31.48 25.53 -35.43
CA GLU A 32 -30.41 26.13 -36.27
C GLU A 32 -29.60 27.18 -35.44
N ALA A 33 -28.49 27.70 -36.00
CA ALA A 33 -27.85 29.03 -35.80
C ALA A 33 -26.72 29.29 -34.75
N ASP A 34 -25.49 29.42 -35.28
CA ASP A 34 -24.52 30.55 -35.23
C ASP A 34 -23.93 31.21 -33.93
N ILE A 35 -22.60 31.00 -33.78
CA ILE A 35 -21.45 31.86 -33.29
C ILE A 35 -21.43 32.50 -31.87
N PRO A 36 -20.27 33.03 -31.37
CA PRO A 36 -19.39 32.40 -30.38
C PRO A 36 -19.34 33.16 -29.03
N VAL A 37 -19.03 32.49 -27.92
CA VAL A 37 -18.65 33.17 -26.67
C VAL A 37 -17.43 32.50 -26.05
N PHE A 38 -16.33 33.26 -26.00
CA PHE A 38 -15.15 32.99 -25.21
C PHE A 38 -15.54 32.98 -23.73
N GLU A 39 -15.46 31.84 -23.07
CA GLU A 39 -15.34 31.78 -21.61
C GLU A 39 -14.06 31.06 -21.23
N THR A 40 -13.18 31.84 -20.63
CA THR A 40 -11.87 31.50 -20.09
C THR A 40 -12.05 30.47 -18.98
N THR A 41 -11.76 29.20 -19.27
CA THR A 41 -11.60 28.18 -18.22
C THR A 41 -10.20 28.28 -17.61
N PRO A 42 -10.03 28.12 -16.28
CA PRO A 42 -8.71 27.99 -15.69
C PRO A 42 -8.10 26.68 -16.16
N ALA A 43 -6.91 26.75 -16.76
CA ALA A 43 -6.12 25.60 -17.11
C ALA A 43 -5.69 24.86 -15.83
N THR A 44 -6.41 23.79 -15.50
CA THR A 44 -5.85 22.74 -14.66
C THR A 44 -4.95 21.90 -15.56
N ASP A 45 -3.67 22.22 -15.58
CA ASP A 45 -2.61 21.38 -16.14
C ASP A 45 -2.65 20.00 -15.44
N THR A 46 -3.47 19.11 -15.96
CA THR A 46 -3.37 17.69 -15.70
C THR A 46 -2.29 17.17 -16.62
N ALA A 47 -1.07 17.25 -16.12
CA ALA A 47 0.11 16.65 -16.72
C ALA A 47 -0.22 15.19 -17.09
N LYS A 48 -0.27 14.95 -18.40
CA LYS A 48 -0.32 13.63 -19.02
C LYS A 48 0.99 12.91 -18.67
N ASN A 49 0.99 12.11 -17.62
CA ASN A 49 2.03 11.09 -17.44
C ASN A 49 1.60 9.82 -18.20
N SER A 50 1.73 9.88 -19.52
CA SER A 50 1.87 8.67 -20.33
C SER A 50 3.35 8.29 -20.33
N THR A 51 3.71 7.31 -19.51
CA THR A 51 5.01 6.62 -19.57
C THR A 51 4.79 5.14 -19.37
N ASP A 52 4.98 4.40 -20.47
CA ASP A 52 5.34 2.98 -20.58
C ASP A 52 4.42 1.94 -19.90
N SER A 53 3.74 1.12 -20.70
CA SER A 53 2.70 0.16 -20.26
C SER A 53 3.27 -1.12 -19.62
N ALA A 54 4.37 -1.03 -18.89
CA ALA A 54 4.78 -2.06 -17.94
C ALA A 54 4.37 -1.58 -16.54
N PRO A 55 3.65 -2.38 -15.74
CA PRO A 55 3.30 -1.98 -14.39
C PRO A 55 4.59 -1.80 -13.57
N ASN A 56 4.91 -0.54 -13.26
CA ASN A 56 6.11 -0.17 -12.51
C ASN A 56 5.87 -0.38 -11.01
N HIS A 57 5.71 -1.65 -10.61
CA HIS A 57 5.36 -2.06 -9.24
C HIS A 57 6.30 -1.49 -8.18
N GLY A 58 7.60 -1.36 -8.50
CA GLY A 58 8.58 -0.76 -7.59
C GLY A 58 8.27 0.72 -7.30
N THR A 59 7.98 1.50 -8.34
CA THR A 59 7.71 2.94 -8.20
C THR A 59 6.35 3.15 -7.54
N ASN A 60 5.35 2.36 -7.94
CA ASN A 60 4.02 2.39 -7.33
C ASN A 60 4.07 2.03 -5.84
N PHE A 61 4.91 1.06 -5.46
CA PHE A 61 5.14 0.71 -4.06
C PHE A 61 5.75 1.87 -3.26
N LEU A 62 6.76 2.57 -3.78
CA LEU A 62 7.34 3.75 -3.12
C LEU A 62 6.32 4.89 -2.97
N THR A 63 5.54 5.18 -4.01
CA THR A 63 4.46 6.17 -3.96
C THR A 63 3.42 5.78 -2.91
N TRP A 64 3.03 4.50 -2.86
CA TRP A 64 2.11 3.98 -1.85
C TRP A 64 2.67 4.07 -0.42
N LEU A 65 3.97 3.80 -0.24
CA LEU A 65 4.65 3.96 1.05
C LEU A 65 4.59 5.41 1.51
N LYS A 66 5.05 6.34 0.66
CA LYS A 66 5.07 7.76 0.97
C LYS A 66 3.68 8.31 1.29
N GLY A 67 2.69 8.02 0.44
CA GLY A 67 1.30 8.40 0.69
C GLY A 67 0.72 7.73 1.95
N GLY A 68 1.09 6.49 2.24
CA GLY A 68 0.67 5.75 3.43
C GLY A 68 1.24 6.30 4.73
N VAL A 69 2.47 6.81 4.70
CA VAL A 69 3.07 7.50 5.86
C VAL A 69 2.43 8.87 6.06
N ILE A 70 2.28 9.66 4.99
CA ILE A 70 1.65 11.00 5.06
C ILE A 70 0.20 10.93 5.56
N SER A 71 -0.55 9.91 5.14
CA SER A 71 -1.94 9.68 5.58
C SER A 71 -2.06 8.95 6.92
N HIS A 72 -0.94 8.61 7.57
CA HIS A 72 -0.87 7.83 8.82
C HIS A 72 -1.48 6.42 8.72
N ARG A 73 -1.82 5.94 7.53
CA ARG A 73 -2.26 4.56 7.28
C ARG A 73 -1.14 3.56 7.58
N ILE A 74 0.10 3.95 7.33
CA ILE A 74 1.30 3.16 7.65
C ILE A 74 1.95 3.78 8.88
N ILE A 75 1.81 3.08 10.01
CA ILE A 75 2.42 3.46 11.27
C ILE A 75 3.94 3.25 11.15
N ILE A 76 4.68 4.24 11.65
CA ILE A 76 6.13 4.28 11.71
C ILE A 76 6.59 4.21 13.17
N ASN A 77 7.79 3.69 13.43
CA ASN A 77 8.46 3.69 14.74
C ASN A 77 7.72 3.04 15.93
N ASP A 78 6.55 2.47 15.73
CA ASP A 78 5.82 1.68 16.72
C ASP A 78 6.34 0.23 16.83
N ALA A 79 6.04 -0.46 17.93
CA ALA A 79 6.40 -1.87 18.14
C ALA A 79 5.87 -2.82 17.05
N LYS A 80 4.75 -2.50 16.41
CA LYS A 80 4.17 -3.27 15.29
C LYS A 80 4.33 -2.58 13.93
N ALA A 81 5.09 -1.48 13.87
CA ALA A 81 5.36 -0.78 12.64
C ALA A 81 6.13 -1.68 11.65
N ARG A 82 5.94 -1.39 10.37
CA ARG A 82 6.69 -2.04 9.27
C ARG A 82 7.75 -1.10 8.69
N ILE A 83 7.83 0.11 9.21
CA ILE A 83 8.78 1.14 8.83
C ILE A 83 9.35 1.71 10.14
N HIS A 84 10.66 1.77 10.23
CA HIS A 84 11.36 2.44 11.33
C HIS A 84 12.33 3.46 10.75
N THR A 85 12.67 4.49 11.52
CA THR A 85 13.82 5.34 11.21
C THR A 85 15.03 4.80 11.97
N VAL A 86 16.12 4.53 11.26
CA VAL A 86 17.39 4.02 11.80
C VAL A 86 18.53 4.62 10.99
N ASP A 87 19.59 5.11 11.64
CA ASP A 87 20.73 5.73 10.96
C ASP A 87 20.28 6.92 10.09
N SER A 88 19.35 7.73 10.62
CA SER A 88 18.73 8.87 9.95
C SER A 88 18.04 8.56 8.62
N THR A 89 17.69 7.29 8.37
CA THR A 89 17.01 6.86 7.14
C THR A 89 15.90 5.85 7.40
N ALA A 90 15.08 5.58 6.38
CA ALA A 90 13.97 4.64 6.48
C ALA A 90 14.45 3.19 6.40
N PHE A 91 14.05 2.39 7.38
CA PHE A 91 14.18 0.93 7.40
C PHE A 91 12.82 0.29 7.13
N LEU A 92 12.73 -0.48 6.05
CA LEU A 92 11.52 -1.17 5.59
C LEU A 92 11.57 -2.65 6.01
N VAL A 93 10.66 -3.08 6.88
CA VAL A 93 10.60 -4.46 7.39
C VAL A 93 10.10 -5.42 6.31
N SER A 94 10.92 -6.40 5.95
CA SER A 94 10.64 -7.40 4.90
C SER A 94 10.40 -8.79 5.52
N PRO A 95 9.44 -9.59 5.01
CA PRO A 95 8.61 -9.36 3.82
C PRO A 95 7.32 -8.57 4.07
N ASP A 96 7.02 -8.22 5.33
CA ASP A 96 5.69 -7.83 5.76
C ASP A 96 5.18 -6.53 5.11
N ILE A 97 6.07 -5.58 4.79
CA ILE A 97 5.67 -4.36 4.09
C ILE A 97 5.20 -4.63 2.66
N PHE A 98 5.85 -5.55 1.95
CA PHE A 98 5.49 -5.94 0.59
C PHE A 98 4.23 -6.79 0.57
N LYS A 99 4.07 -7.68 1.54
CA LYS A 99 2.82 -8.44 1.73
C LYS A 99 1.63 -7.51 1.94
N ARG A 100 1.78 -6.49 2.80
CA ARG A 100 0.73 -5.49 3.01
C ARG A 100 0.37 -4.76 1.71
N TYR A 101 1.36 -4.31 0.94
CA TYR A 101 1.11 -3.65 -0.33
C TYR A 101 0.39 -4.57 -1.34
N ALA A 102 0.84 -5.81 -1.47
CA ALA A 102 0.24 -6.78 -2.39
C ALA A 102 -1.23 -7.07 -2.05
N LEU A 103 -1.57 -7.16 -0.77
CA LEU A 103 -2.96 -7.35 -0.32
C LEU A 103 -3.88 -6.17 -0.70
N GLU A 104 -3.34 -4.95 -0.77
CA GLU A 104 -4.10 -3.76 -1.20
C GLU A 104 -4.24 -3.67 -2.74
N HIS A 105 -3.53 -4.51 -3.50
CA HIS A 105 -3.51 -4.48 -4.97
C HIS A 105 -3.71 -5.88 -5.57
N PRO A 106 -4.94 -6.43 -5.56
CA PRO A 106 -5.22 -7.77 -6.08
C PRO A 106 -4.85 -7.98 -7.55
N ALA A 107 -4.79 -6.90 -8.35
CA ALA A 107 -4.34 -6.96 -9.74
C ALA A 107 -2.91 -7.52 -9.91
N ILE A 108 -2.05 -7.36 -8.90
CA ILE A 108 -0.66 -7.86 -8.93
C ILE A 108 -0.65 -9.40 -8.85
N GLU A 109 -1.64 -10.01 -8.21
CA GLU A 109 -1.71 -11.48 -8.07
C GLU A 109 -1.84 -12.19 -9.41
N HIS A 110 -2.57 -11.60 -10.36
CA HIS A 110 -2.72 -12.16 -11.69
C HIS A 110 -1.37 -12.23 -12.43
N GLU A 111 -0.61 -11.14 -12.43
CA GLU A 111 0.73 -11.09 -13.07
C GLU A 111 1.74 -11.99 -12.35
N ALA A 112 1.66 -12.06 -11.01
CA ALA A 112 2.55 -12.90 -10.23
C ALA A 112 2.33 -14.38 -10.53
N LYS A 113 1.07 -14.80 -10.73
CA LYS A 113 0.71 -16.18 -11.09
C LYS A 113 1.24 -16.58 -12.47
N GLU A 114 1.23 -15.68 -13.45
CA GLU A 114 1.83 -15.94 -14.77
C GLU A 114 3.34 -16.19 -14.71
N ARG A 115 4.01 -15.67 -13.67
CA ARG A 115 5.45 -15.80 -13.45
C ARG A 115 5.82 -16.86 -12.42
N ASP A 116 4.85 -17.62 -11.92
CA ASP A 116 5.02 -18.58 -10.82
C ASP A 116 5.66 -17.96 -9.57
N LEU A 117 5.19 -16.76 -9.20
CA LEU A 117 5.66 -16.00 -8.04
C LEU A 117 4.49 -15.59 -7.15
N GLU A 118 4.79 -15.29 -5.89
CA GLU A 118 3.86 -14.58 -5.02
C GLU A 118 3.83 -13.08 -5.36
N ALA A 119 2.67 -12.44 -5.23
CA ALA A 119 2.50 -11.02 -5.55
C ALA A 119 3.51 -10.11 -4.83
N TRP A 120 3.77 -10.36 -3.55
CA TRP A 120 4.74 -9.58 -2.78
C TRP A 120 6.19 -9.73 -3.28
N GLN A 121 6.56 -10.90 -3.81
CA GLN A 121 7.90 -11.14 -4.37
C GLN A 121 8.09 -10.37 -5.67
N LEU A 122 7.05 -10.27 -6.50
CA LEU A 122 7.08 -9.50 -7.72
C LEU A 122 7.32 -8.01 -7.43
N VAL A 123 6.64 -7.47 -6.42
CA VAL A 123 6.83 -6.09 -5.95
C VAL A 123 8.22 -5.90 -5.37
N GLN A 124 8.67 -6.80 -4.50
CA GLN A 124 10.00 -6.72 -3.88
C GLN A 124 11.11 -6.72 -4.94
N ARG A 125 11.08 -7.64 -5.91
CA ARG A 125 12.05 -7.67 -7.01
C ARG A 125 12.01 -6.40 -7.84
N SER A 126 10.82 -5.84 -8.06
CA SER A 126 10.64 -4.58 -8.79
C SER A 126 11.19 -3.38 -8.02
N PHE A 127 11.03 -3.35 -6.71
CA PHE A 127 11.65 -2.36 -5.82
C PHE A 127 13.18 -2.47 -5.84
N GLU A 128 13.75 -3.67 -5.74
CA GLU A 128 15.21 -3.88 -5.78
C GLU A 128 15.85 -3.40 -7.10
N LYS A 129 15.13 -3.53 -8.22
CA LYS A 129 15.59 -3.03 -9.52
C LYS A 129 15.75 -1.50 -9.57
N LEU A 130 15.03 -0.76 -8.73
CA LEU A 130 15.17 0.70 -8.62
C LEU A 130 16.45 1.12 -7.92
N LYS A 131 17.13 0.20 -7.22
CA LYS A 131 18.39 0.47 -6.50
C LYS A 131 18.31 1.65 -5.53
N LYS A 132 17.13 1.88 -4.94
CA LYS A 132 16.91 2.90 -3.90
C LYS A 132 17.29 2.42 -2.49
N HIS A 133 17.61 1.13 -2.34
CA HIS A 133 18.08 0.54 -1.09
C HIS A 133 19.60 0.57 -0.97
N ARG A 134 20.10 0.78 0.25
CA ARG A 134 21.50 0.69 0.63
C ARG A 134 21.91 -0.79 0.73
N LYS A 135 23.06 -1.14 0.19
CA LYS A 135 23.67 -2.47 0.37
C LYS A 135 24.49 -2.54 1.65
N THR A 136 24.57 -3.73 2.24
CA THR A 136 25.46 -4.01 3.38
C THR A 136 26.93 -4.00 2.92
N PRO A 137 27.91 -3.92 3.85
CA PRO A 137 29.33 -4.03 3.50
C PRO A 137 29.68 -5.35 2.79
N ALA A 138 28.93 -6.42 3.06
CA ALA A 138 29.05 -7.71 2.38
C ALA A 138 28.39 -7.75 0.99
N GLY A 139 27.83 -6.63 0.52
CA GLY A 139 27.17 -6.52 -0.79
C GLY A 139 25.74 -7.06 -0.86
N LEU A 140 25.13 -7.40 0.29
CA LEU A 140 23.76 -7.91 0.37
C LEU A 140 22.73 -6.76 0.41
N ASN A 141 21.49 -7.03 0.00
CA ASN A 141 20.42 -6.02 0.02
C ASN A 141 19.67 -5.94 1.37
N ILE A 142 19.73 -7.01 2.17
CA ILE A 142 18.94 -7.16 3.40
C ILE A 142 19.83 -6.83 4.60
N TRP A 143 19.41 -5.81 5.35
CA TRP A 143 19.97 -5.44 6.63
C TRP A 143 19.28 -6.19 7.77
N THR A 144 20.03 -6.40 8.84
CA THR A 144 19.51 -6.92 10.10
C THR A 144 19.57 -5.82 11.15
N CYS A 145 18.42 -5.50 11.73
CA CYS A 145 18.29 -4.58 12.86
C CYS A 145 18.01 -5.38 14.13
N LEU A 146 18.55 -4.93 15.25
CA LEU A 146 18.22 -5.40 16.58
C LEU A 146 17.18 -4.48 17.20
N VAL A 147 16.09 -5.07 17.68
CA VAL A 147 15.06 -4.37 18.45
C VAL A 147 15.25 -4.71 19.91
N LYS A 148 15.62 -3.71 20.72
CA LYS A 148 15.79 -3.82 22.17
C LYS A 148 14.41 -3.97 22.81
N GLY A 149 14.14 -5.15 23.36
CA GLY A 149 12.95 -5.40 24.17
C GLY A 149 13.28 -5.36 25.67
N PRO A 150 12.29 -5.19 26.55
CA PRO A 150 12.52 -5.11 28.00
C PRO A 150 13.18 -6.34 28.62
N ARG A 151 13.02 -7.52 27.98
CA ARG A 151 13.58 -8.80 28.46
C ARG A 151 14.56 -9.43 27.47
N LYS A 152 14.31 -9.30 26.18
CA LYS A 152 15.13 -9.90 25.12
C LYS A 152 15.11 -9.02 23.88
N SER A 153 16.21 -9.00 23.15
CA SER A 153 16.27 -8.40 21.83
C SER A 153 15.65 -9.31 20.77
N LYS A 154 15.07 -8.72 19.74
CA LYS A 154 14.56 -9.42 18.55
C LYS A 154 15.29 -8.92 17.32
N GLN A 155 15.55 -9.78 16.35
CA GLN A 155 16.09 -9.36 15.06
C GLN A 155 14.96 -9.05 14.09
N LEU A 156 15.05 -7.92 13.41
CA LEU A 156 14.24 -7.57 12.25
C LEU A 156 15.12 -7.57 11.01
N ARG A 157 14.54 -7.97 9.88
CA ARG A 157 15.22 -7.99 8.59
C ARG A 157 14.48 -7.08 7.64
N GLY A 158 15.23 -6.36 6.81
CA GLY A 158 14.62 -5.33 5.99
C GLY A 158 15.59 -4.62 5.07
N TYR A 159 15.06 -3.63 4.37
CA TYR A 159 15.83 -2.76 3.49
C TYR A 159 16.07 -1.44 4.17
N LEU A 160 17.30 -0.93 4.09
CA LEU A 160 17.62 0.43 4.47
C LEU A 160 17.60 1.30 3.21
N LEU A 161 16.90 2.43 3.23
CA LEU A 161 16.87 3.33 2.07
C LEU A 161 18.12 4.20 1.99
N LEU A 162 18.50 4.56 0.76
CA LEU A 162 19.56 5.54 0.52
C LEU A 162 19.10 6.93 0.96
N GLU A 163 17.94 7.35 0.48
CA GLU A 163 17.35 8.66 0.73
C GLU A 163 16.07 8.52 1.57
N PRO A 164 15.99 9.13 2.77
CA PRO A 164 14.77 9.07 3.57
C PRO A 164 13.58 9.75 2.87
N THR A 165 13.83 10.72 1.97
CA THR A 165 12.82 11.49 1.25
C THR A 165 11.97 10.66 0.28
N ASP A 166 12.43 9.45 -0.05
CA ASP A 166 11.66 8.48 -0.86
C ASP A 166 10.41 8.00 -0.11
N VAL A 167 10.37 8.09 1.23
CA VAL A 167 9.23 7.66 2.06
C VAL A 167 8.74 8.76 3.00
N PHE A 168 9.63 9.60 3.52
CA PHE A 168 9.30 10.65 4.47
C PHE A 168 9.25 12.03 3.81
N SER A 169 8.25 12.84 4.13
CA SER A 169 8.26 14.27 3.76
C SER A 169 9.13 15.07 4.72
N GLU A 170 9.08 14.73 5.99
CA GLU A 170 9.95 15.20 7.06
C GLU A 170 10.50 13.97 7.78
N VAL A 171 11.82 13.90 7.95
CA VAL A 171 12.47 12.71 8.50
C VAL A 171 12.21 12.64 10.01
N PRO A 172 11.50 11.61 10.51
CA PRO A 172 11.27 11.45 11.95
C PRO A 172 12.57 11.13 12.68
N TYR A 173 12.63 11.36 13.99
CA TYR A 173 13.74 10.91 14.81
C TYR A 173 13.94 9.38 14.73
N ASP A 174 15.20 8.97 14.87
CA ASP A 174 15.58 7.57 14.94
C ASP A 174 14.88 6.86 16.09
N ASN A 175 14.52 5.60 15.83
CA ASN A 175 13.85 4.78 16.82
C ASN A 175 14.86 4.32 17.89
N PRO A 176 14.73 4.75 19.16
CA PRO A 176 15.76 4.48 20.18
C PRO A 176 15.87 2.99 20.54
N VAL A 177 14.86 2.18 20.21
CA VAL A 177 14.88 0.74 20.48
C VAL A 177 15.29 -0.08 19.27
N VAL A 178 15.61 0.51 18.12
CA VAL A 178 16.04 -0.21 16.92
C VAL A 178 17.44 0.25 16.50
N SER A 179 18.38 -0.68 16.36
CA SER A 179 19.75 -0.40 15.93
C SER A 179 20.20 -1.35 14.83
N LEU A 180 21.10 -0.93 13.94
CA LEU A 180 21.73 -1.83 12.97
C LEU A 180 22.64 -2.83 13.69
N ALA A 181 22.55 -4.12 13.35
CA ALA A 181 23.39 -5.15 13.98
C ALA A 181 24.89 -4.88 13.74
N ASP A 182 25.27 -4.53 12.51
CA ASP A 182 26.65 -4.23 12.13
C ASP A 182 27.24 -3.01 12.86
N LEU A 183 26.40 -2.09 13.34
CA LEU A 183 26.83 -0.94 14.16
C LEU A 183 26.86 -1.27 15.65
N ALA A 184 25.92 -2.09 16.13
CA ALA A 184 25.87 -2.49 17.54
C ALA A 184 27.11 -3.31 17.95
N ASP A 185 27.65 -4.13 17.06
CA ASP A 185 28.87 -4.90 17.33
C ASP A 185 30.12 -4.00 17.44
N LYS A 186 30.11 -2.83 16.80
CA LYS A 186 31.20 -1.84 16.89
C LYS A 186 31.15 -1.05 18.19
N GLU A 187 29.98 -0.59 18.63
CA GLU A 187 29.83 0.14 19.90
C GLU A 187 30.09 -0.73 21.13
N ALA A 188 29.88 -2.05 21.06
CA ALA A 188 30.18 -2.96 22.17
C ALA A 188 31.68 -3.29 22.32
N SER A 189 32.52 -2.85 21.36
CA SER A 189 33.95 -3.16 21.30
C SER A 189 34.85 -1.96 21.62
N GLU A 190 34.28 -0.80 21.98
CA GLU A 190 34.97 0.39 22.53
C GLU A 190 34.75 0.50 24.05
#